data_AF-Q6T5Z7-F1
#
_entry.id   AF-Q6T5Z7-F1
#
_cell.length_a   1.000
_cell.length_b   1.000
_cell.length_c   1.000
_cell.angle_alpha   90.00
_cell.angle_beta   90.00
_cell.angle_gamma   90.00
#
_symmetry.space_group_name_H-M   'P 1'
#
loop_
_entity.id
_entity.type
_entity.pdbx_description
1 polymer ?
#
loop_
_entity_poly.entity_id
_entity_poly.type
_entity_poly.pdbx_seq_one_letter_code
_entity_poly.pdbx_strand_id
1 'polypeptide(L)' 'LSCGISTGLGASINVAKPPKGSTVAVFGLGAVGLAAAEGARIAGASRIIGVDLNANRFEEARSLDALNL' A
#
# COMPACT_ATOMS: atom_id res chain seq x y z
N LEU A 1 -16.47 -6.40 -1.14
CA LEU A 1 -15.43 -5.76 -0.29
C LEU A 1 -14.25 -6.70 0.02
N SER A 2 -14.48 -7.99 0.26
CA SER A 2 -13.43 -8.97 0.65
C SER A 2 -12.32 -9.19 -0.38
N CYS A 3 -12.63 -9.20 -1.68
CA CYS A 3 -11.68 -9.53 -2.74
C CYS A 3 -10.51 -8.54 -2.82
N GLY A 4 -10.81 -7.24 -2.92
CA GLY A 4 -9.77 -6.23 -3.13
C GLY A 4 -8.81 -6.09 -1.95
N ILE A 5 -9.33 -6.14 -0.72
CA ILE A 5 -8.51 -6.03 0.49
C ILE A 5 -7.59 -7.24 0.64
N SER A 6 -8.14 -8.45 0.56
CA SER A 6 -7.35 -9.68 0.68
C SER A 6 -6.28 -9.80 -0.41
N THR A 7 -6.59 -9.32 -1.62
CA THR A 7 -5.65 -9.30 -2.74
C THR A 7 -4.49 -8.35 -2.48
N GLY A 8 -4.76 -7.09 -2.11
CA GLY A 8 -3.70 -6.10 -1.87
C GLY A 8 -2.81 -6.48 -0.70
N LEU A 9 -3.44 -6.86 0.42
CA LEU A 9 -2.73 -7.28 1.63
C LEU A 9 -1.88 -8.54 1.37
N GLY A 10 -2.48 -9.55 0.74
CA GLY A 10 -1.80 -10.79 0.38
C GLY A 10 -0.68 -10.59 -0.62
N ALA A 11 -0.83 -9.70 -1.60
CA ALA A 11 0.22 -9.35 -2.55
C ALA A 11 1.46 -8.81 -1.83
N SER A 12 1.29 -8.01 -0.79
CA SER A 12 2.42 -7.40 -0.09
C SER A 12 3.07 -8.36 0.91
N ILE A 13 2.26 -9.07 1.71
CA ILE A 13 2.75 -9.93 2.79
C ILE A 13 3.19 -11.31 2.28
N ASN A 14 2.44 -11.89 1.33
CA ASN A 14 2.65 -13.29 0.91
C ASN A 14 3.45 -13.41 -0.39
N VAL A 15 3.42 -12.39 -1.26
CA VAL A 15 4.08 -12.46 -2.58
C VAL A 15 5.33 -11.58 -2.59
N ALA A 16 5.17 -10.27 -2.45
CA ALA A 16 6.27 -9.31 -2.55
C ALA A 16 7.27 -9.45 -1.39
N LYS A 17 6.80 -9.71 -0.16
CA LYS A 17 7.62 -9.92 1.04
C LYS A 17 8.76 -8.89 1.18
N PRO A 18 8.44 -7.59 1.20
CA PRO A 18 9.46 -6.56 1.26
C PRO A 18 10.31 -6.75 2.53
N PRO A 19 11.64 -6.69 2.44
CA PRO A 19 12.50 -6.73 3.61
C PRO A 19 12.14 -5.61 4.59
N LYS A 20 12.30 -5.86 5.89
CA LYS A 20 12.15 -4.80 6.90
C LYS A 20 13.08 -3.63 6.60
N GLY A 21 12.58 -2.41 6.72
CA GLY A 21 13.30 -1.18 6.41
C GLY A 21 13.36 -0.83 4.92
N SER A 22 12.80 -1.65 4.02
CA SER A 22 12.80 -1.35 2.59
C SER A 22 11.82 -0.24 2.19
N THR A 23 11.96 0.25 0.96
CA THR A 23 11.03 1.19 0.33
C THR A 23 10.15 0.46 -0.68
N VAL A 24 8.84 0.68 -0.63
CA VAL A 24 7.84 0.06 -1.52
C VAL A 24 7.13 1.13 -2.32
N ALA A 25 6.92 0.89 -3.62
CA ALA A 25 6.08 1.75 -4.46
C ALA A 25 4.78 1.02 -4.82
N VAL A 26 3.64 1.70 -4.66
CA VAL A 26 2.31 1.18 -4.96
C VAL A 26 1.69 2.01 -6.08
N PHE A 27 1.45 1.36 -7.22
CA PHE A 27 0.82 1.99 -8.38
C PHE A 27 -0.69 1.72 -8.38
N GLY A 28 -1.48 2.78 -8.33
CA GLY A 28 -2.92 2.79 -8.12
C GLY A 28 -3.29 2.81 -6.64
N LEU A 29 -4.02 3.83 -6.21
CA LEU A 29 -4.46 4.07 -4.83
C LEU A 29 -5.97 3.82 -4.66
N GLY A 30 -6.47 2.79 -5.33
CA GLY A 30 -7.82 2.24 -5.09
C GLY A 30 -7.84 1.23 -3.93
N ALA A 31 -8.97 0.52 -3.75
CA ALA A 31 -9.14 -0.41 -2.64
C ALA A 31 -8.03 -1.49 -2.52
N VAL A 32 -7.51 -1.98 -3.64
CA VAL A 32 -6.41 -2.96 -3.67
C VAL A 32 -5.07 -2.33 -3.30
N GLY A 33 -4.77 -1.17 -3.88
CA GLY A 33 -3.49 -0.49 -3.66
C GLY A 33 -3.34 0.02 -2.23
N LEU A 34 -4.41 0.57 -1.65
CA LEU A 34 -4.41 0.98 -0.25
C LEU A 34 -4.19 -0.22 0.70
N ALA A 35 -4.83 -1.37 0.41
CA ALA A 35 -4.58 -2.60 1.16
C ALA A 35 -3.14 -3.14 0.96
N ALA A 36 -2.54 -2.93 -0.22
CA ALA A 36 -1.15 -3.28 -0.47
C ALA A 36 -0.17 -2.37 0.29
N ALA A 37 -0.42 -1.05 0.31
CA ALA A 37 0.35 -0.12 1.14
C ALA A 37 0.30 -0.53 2.62
N GLU A 38 -0.88 -0.88 3.12
CA GLU A 38 -1.03 -1.40 4.48
C GLU A 38 -0.25 -2.69 4.72
N GLY A 39 -0.34 -3.64 3.79
CA GLY A 39 0.43 -4.89 3.87
C GLY A 39 1.94 -4.67 3.85
N ALA A 40 2.42 -3.69 3.08
CA ALA A 40 3.83 -3.31 3.07
C ALA A 40 4.27 -2.69 4.41
N ARG A 41 3.41 -1.90 5.06
CA ARG A 41 3.67 -1.36 6.40
C ARG A 41 3.78 -2.49 7.42
N ILE A 42 2.82 -3.43 7.41
CA ILE A 42 2.82 -4.60 8.30
C ILE A 42 4.07 -5.46 8.09
N ALA A 43 4.52 -5.61 6.85
CA ALA A 43 5.76 -6.30 6.52
C ALA A 43 7.03 -5.56 7.00
N GLY A 44 6.89 -4.30 7.44
CA GLY A 44 7.96 -3.50 8.03
C GLY A 44 8.70 -2.62 7.04
N ALA A 45 8.10 -2.24 5.91
CA ALA A 45 8.65 -1.21 5.03
C ALA A 45 8.84 0.11 5.79
N SER A 46 9.99 0.78 5.59
CA SER A 46 10.27 2.08 6.22
C SER A 46 9.60 3.24 5.47
N ARG A 47 9.39 3.07 4.16
CA ARG A 47 8.82 4.09 3.28
C ARG A 47 7.92 3.44 2.24
N ILE A 48 6.75 4.03 2.03
CA ILE A 48 5.78 3.57 1.03
C ILE A 48 5.41 4.77 0.16
N ILE A 49 5.57 4.62 -1.15
CA ILE A 49 5.34 5.66 -2.15
C ILE A 49 4.08 5.30 -2.93
N GLY A 50 3.03 6.11 -2.78
CA GLY A 50 1.81 5.96 -3.55
C GLY A 50 1.91 6.69 -4.90
N VAL A 51 1.54 6.02 -5.98
CA VAL A 51 1.51 6.58 -7.34
C VAL A 51 0.11 6.40 -7.91
N ASP A 52 -0.60 7.49 -8.16
CA ASP A 52 -1.90 7.48 -8.84
C ASP A 52 -2.00 8.69 -9.79
N LEU A 53 -2.82 8.57 -10.82
CA LEU A 53 -3.11 9.66 -11.76
C LEU A 53 -4.14 10.64 -11.19
N ASN A 54 -5.00 10.17 -10.28
CA ASN A 54 -6.05 10.96 -9.69
C ASN A 54 -5.60 11.58 -8.36
N ALA A 55 -5.43 12.91 -8.37
CA ALA A 55 -5.03 13.69 -7.19
C ALA A 55 -5.93 13.46 -5.95
N ASN A 56 -7.23 13.20 -6.15
CA ASN A 56 -8.17 13.01 -5.04
C ASN A 56 -7.89 11.72 -4.26
N ARG A 57 -7.24 10.73 -4.88
CA ARG A 57 -6.89 9.47 -4.20
C ARG A 57 -5.79 9.65 -3.17
N PHE A 58 -4.96 10.68 -3.29
CA PHE A 58 -3.88 10.92 -2.33
C PHE A 58 -4.40 11.39 -0.98
N GLU A 59 -5.55 12.08 -0.91
CA GLU A 59 -6.16 12.42 0.37
C GLU A 59 -6.67 11.18 1.11
N GLU A 60 -7.36 10.28 0.40
CA GLU A 60 -7.77 8.98 0.95
C GLU A 60 -6.54 8.17 1.40
N ALA A 61 -5.46 8.21 0.62
CA ALA A 61 -4.25 7.47 0.91
C ALA A 61 -3.46 8.05 2.10
N ARG A 62 -3.48 9.38 2.31
CA ARG A 62 -2.91 10.05 3.50
C ARG A 62 -3.68 9.73 4.78
N SER A 63 -4.99 9.48 4.67
CA SER A 63 -5.80 9.10 5.85
C SER A 63 -5.38 7.75 6.43
N LEU A 64 -4.71 6.92 5.62
CA LEU A 64 -4.06 5.71 6.05
C LEU A 64 -2.63 6.05 6.45
N ASP A 65 -2.30 5.90 7.73
CA ASP A 65 -0.94 6.04 8.31
C ASP A 65 0.13 5.13 7.64
N ALA A 66 -0.23 4.39 6.58
CA ALA A 66 0.66 3.54 5.79
C ALA A 66 1.50 4.34 4.79
N LEU A 67 1.08 5.54 4.39
CA LEU A 67 1.75 6.30 3.35
C LEU A 67 2.43 7.55 3.92
N ASN A 68 3.75 7.45 4.10
CA ASN A 68 4.61 8.62 4.26
C ASN A 68 4.88 9.23 2.88
N LEU A 69 3.94 10.04 2.38
CA LEU A 69 4.06 10.78 1.12
C LEU A 69 5.16 11.85 1.19
#